data_AF-A0A8H3GKW1-F1
#
_entry.id   AF-A0A8H3GKW1-F1
#
_cell.length_a   1.000
_cell.length_b   1.000
_cell.length_c   1.000
_cell.angle_alpha   90.00
_cell.angle_beta   90.00
_cell.angle_gamma   90.00
#
_symmetry.space_group_name_H-M   'P 1'
#
loop_
_entity.id
_entity.type
_entity.pdbx_description
1 polymer ?
#
loop_
_entity_poly.entity_id
_entity_poly.type
_entity_poly.pdbx_seq_one_letter_code
_entity_poly.pdbx_strand_id
1 'polypeptide(L)'
;MSSSTKMLISSVVDQWETASARLEESFLAYMEASLALGRHTPASKSDAMDLVSRIDHKFDTLYVSLDKQLPQSRWTLARTRNKLASSFYAIPEEVLAQIFRLVVCERNNRELVDGETNIRGFYRRLYSLMEVCSFWNSVGSSQATLWSLVPLLNDRVGWLPEQPTKVSLQRALGRELHLMARVKTRSEVPEYFIEATSNIVWTQCLPLFLIIQPRGR
;
A
#
# COMPACT_ATOMS: atom_id res chain seq x y z
N MET A 1 -12.07 30.95 13.91
CA MET A 1 -11.87 29.50 14.14
C MET A 1 -10.41 29.07 14.37
N SER A 2 -9.40 29.96 14.28
CA SER A 2 -7.97 29.58 14.37
C SER A 2 -7.43 29.30 15.79
N SER A 3 -8.02 29.86 16.85
CA SER A 3 -7.46 29.76 18.20
C SER A 3 -7.73 28.42 18.90
N SER A 4 -8.91 27.82 18.67
CA SER A 4 -9.33 26.58 19.34
C SER A 4 -8.53 25.36 18.85
N THR A 5 -8.28 25.27 17.54
CA THR A 5 -7.49 24.19 16.95
C THR A 5 -6.03 24.20 17.40
N LYS A 6 -5.43 25.38 17.58
CA LYS A 6 -4.06 25.51 18.09
C LYS A 6 -3.93 25.01 19.52
N MET A 7 -4.90 25.34 20.39
CA MET A 7 -4.93 24.85 21.77
C MET A 7 -5.05 23.32 21.84
N LEU A 8 -5.87 22.72 20.98
CA LEU A 8 -6.03 21.26 20.95
C LEU A 8 -4.74 20.53 20.53
N ILE A 9 -4.02 21.05 19.53
CA ILE A 9 -2.77 20.43 19.07
C ILE A 9 -1.69 20.50 20.16
N SER A 10 -1.55 21.65 20.83
CA SER A 10 -0.60 21.78 21.96
C SER A 10 -0.88 20.75 23.04
N SER A 11 -2.15 20.62 23.47
CA SER A 11 -2.51 19.66 24.50
C SER A 11 -2.21 18.21 24.14
N VAL A 12 -2.32 17.83 22.86
CA VAL A 12 -2.01 16.46 22.42
C VAL A 12 -0.50 16.21 22.40
N VAL A 13 0.29 17.21 21.99
CA VAL A 13 1.75 17.12 22.03
C VAL A 13 2.24 17.01 23.47
N ASP A 14 1.75 17.86 24.37
CA ASP A 14 2.11 17.84 25.79
C ASP A 14 1.78 16.49 26.45
N GLN A 15 0.62 15.90 26.09
CA GLN A 15 0.24 14.56 26.54
C GLN A 15 1.19 13.48 26.04
N TRP A 16 1.60 13.54 24.77
CA TRP A 16 2.54 12.59 24.19
C TRP A 16 3.93 12.72 24.84
N GLU A 17 4.45 13.94 25.03
CA GLU A 17 5.73 14.17 25.69
C GLU A 17 5.72 13.68 27.15
N THR A 18 4.63 13.96 27.88
CA THR A 18 4.44 13.46 29.24
C THR A 18 4.41 11.93 29.29
N ALA A 19 3.72 11.28 28.34
CA ALA A 19 3.68 9.82 28.26
C ALA A 19 5.06 9.23 27.92
N SER A 20 5.82 9.88 27.04
CA SER A 20 7.20 9.50 26.71
C SER A 20 8.14 9.60 27.92
N ALA A 21 8.07 10.70 28.69
CA ALA A 21 8.86 10.85 29.91
C ALA A 21 8.54 9.76 30.95
N ARG A 22 7.26 9.43 31.15
CA ARG A 22 6.84 8.35 32.05
C ARG A 22 7.34 6.98 31.59
N LEU A 23 7.38 6.73 30.28
CA LEU A 23 7.91 5.48 29.73
C LEU A 23 9.42 5.35 30.01
N GLU A 24 10.17 6.44 29.83
CA GLU A 24 11.60 6.50 30.14
C GLU A 24 11.86 6.24 31.63
N GLU A 25 11.15 6.94 32.51
CA GLU A 25 11.23 6.75 33.97
C GLU A 25 10.90 5.30 34.37
N SER A 26 9.82 4.73 33.81
CA SER A 26 9.43 3.34 34.09
C SER A 26 10.49 2.35 33.61
N PHE A 27 11.15 2.62 32.48
CA PHE A 27 12.21 1.78 31.96
C PHE A 27 13.47 1.84 32.84
N LEU A 28 13.84 3.02 33.33
CA LEU A 28 14.92 3.18 34.31
C LEU A 28 14.62 2.43 35.61
N ALA A 29 13.42 2.59 36.16
CA ALA A 29 12.99 1.88 37.36
C ALA A 29 13.01 0.35 37.17
N TYR A 30 12.60 -0.14 35.99
CA TYR A 30 12.70 -1.56 35.64
C TYR A 30 14.16 -2.06 35.58
N MET A 31 15.07 -1.27 35.01
CA MET A 31 16.49 -1.58 34.99
C MET A 31 17.09 -1.65 36.40
N GLU A 32 16.75 -0.69 37.28
CA GLU A 32 17.19 -0.69 38.67
C GLU A 32 16.65 -1.91 39.44
N ALA A 33 15.37 -2.25 39.27
CA ALA A 33 14.76 -3.44 39.86
C ALA A 33 15.44 -4.73 39.37
N SER A 34 15.82 -4.79 38.09
CA SER A 34 16.53 -5.94 37.51
C SER A 34 17.94 -6.10 38.09
N LEU A 35 18.65 -4.99 38.29
CA LEU A 35 19.96 -4.97 38.97
C LEU A 35 19.84 -5.38 40.44
N ALA A 36 18.82 -4.90 41.14
CA ALA A 36 18.55 -5.29 42.53
C ALA A 36 18.25 -6.79 42.63
N LEU A 37 17.48 -7.35 41.68
CA LEU A 37 17.19 -8.77 41.60
C LEU A 37 18.46 -9.60 41.41
N GLY A 38 19.39 -9.15 40.57
CA GLY A 38 20.68 -9.80 40.35
C GLY A 38 21.59 -9.85 41.59
N ARG A 39 21.34 -9.01 42.60
CA ARG A 39 22.07 -9.04 43.88
C ARG A 39 21.48 -10.02 44.89
N HIS A 40 20.32 -10.61 44.60
CA HIS A 40 19.64 -11.49 45.53
C HIS A 40 20.24 -12.91 45.49
N THR A 41 20.74 -13.40 46.62
CA THR A 41 21.22 -14.77 46.76
C THR A 41 20.07 -15.65 47.29
N PRO A 42 19.59 -16.66 46.54
CA PRO A 42 18.52 -17.53 47.00
C PRO A 42 18.97 -18.39 48.19
N ALA A 43 18.08 -18.61 49.16
CA ALA A 43 18.36 -19.39 50.38
C ALA A 43 18.47 -20.90 50.11
N SER A 44 17.82 -21.38 49.06
CA SER A 44 17.85 -22.79 48.66
C SER A 44 17.87 -22.95 47.13
N LYS A 45 18.24 -24.15 46.67
CA LYS A 45 18.19 -24.50 45.23
C LYS A 45 16.75 -24.47 44.69
N SER A 46 15.76 -24.81 45.50
CA SER A 46 14.34 -24.75 45.09
C SER A 46 13.92 -23.31 44.81
N ASP A 47 14.27 -22.38 45.71
CA ASP A 47 13.96 -20.96 45.55
C ASP A 47 14.68 -20.36 44.35
N ALA A 48 15.90 -20.81 44.07
CA ALA A 48 16.66 -20.41 42.88
C ALA A 48 15.92 -20.81 41.59
N MET A 49 15.40 -22.04 41.50
CA MET A 49 14.71 -22.52 40.31
C MET A 49 13.34 -21.86 40.11
N ASP A 50 12.60 -21.58 41.19
CA ASP A 50 11.36 -20.78 41.12
C ASP A 50 11.66 -19.36 40.61
N LEU A 51 12.69 -18.71 41.16
CA LEU A 51 13.09 -17.38 40.73
C LEU A 51 13.50 -17.35 39.25
N VAL A 52 14.29 -18.33 38.79
CA VAL A 52 14.66 -18.47 37.36
C VAL A 52 13.41 -18.59 36.50
N SER A 53 12.50 -19.49 36.84
CA SER A 53 11.26 -19.72 36.07
C SER A 53 10.40 -18.45 35.99
N ARG A 54 10.33 -17.68 37.08
CA ARG A 54 9.60 -16.40 37.13
C ARG A 54 10.27 -15.32 36.31
N ILE A 55 11.61 -15.25 36.32
CA ILE A 55 12.39 -14.33 35.49
C ILE A 55 12.14 -14.64 34.02
N ASP A 56 12.31 -15.89 33.61
CA ASP A 56 12.14 -16.32 32.21
C ASP A 56 10.73 -16.00 31.72
N HIS A 57 9.70 -16.37 32.49
CA HIS A 57 8.32 -16.07 32.12
C HIS A 57 8.04 -14.56 32.01
N LYS A 58 8.56 -13.74 32.94
CA LYS A 58 8.40 -12.29 32.89
C LYS A 58 9.20 -11.65 31.75
N PHE A 59 10.37 -12.18 31.45
CA PHE A 59 11.20 -11.71 30.36
C PHE A 59 10.54 -11.98 29.01
N ASP A 60 10.05 -13.21 28.79
CA ASP A 60 9.34 -13.58 27.57
C ASP A 60 8.09 -12.71 27.36
N THR A 61 7.26 -12.56 28.40
CA THR A 61 6.02 -11.76 28.30
C THR A 61 6.29 -10.28 28.07
N LEU A 62 7.29 -9.70 28.74
CA LEU A 62 7.70 -8.31 28.53
C LEU A 62 8.28 -8.12 27.14
N TYR A 63 9.17 -9.02 26.70
CA TYR A 63 9.82 -8.96 25.39
C TYR A 63 8.78 -8.98 24.25
N VAL A 64 7.84 -9.93 24.27
CA VAL A 64 6.77 -10.02 23.27
C VAL A 64 5.93 -8.74 23.24
N SER A 65 5.66 -8.13 24.40
CA SER A 65 4.93 -6.86 24.47
C SER A 65 5.72 -5.71 23.85
N LEU A 66 7.01 -5.56 24.20
CA LEU A 66 7.86 -4.49 23.69
C LEU A 66 8.13 -4.62 22.19
N ASP A 67 8.38 -5.84 21.71
CA ASP A 67 8.60 -6.16 20.29
C ASP A 67 7.39 -5.79 19.43
N LYS A 68 6.18 -5.91 19.98
CA LYS A 68 4.96 -5.48 19.29
C LYS A 68 4.73 -3.97 19.37
N GLN A 69 4.83 -3.39 20.57
CA GLN A 69 4.35 -2.03 20.83
C GLN A 69 5.33 -0.95 20.37
N LEU A 70 6.65 -1.15 20.51
CA LEU A 70 7.64 -0.13 20.15
C LEU A 70 7.73 0.12 18.64
N PRO A 71 7.74 -0.91 17.75
CA PRO A 71 7.69 -0.67 16.32
C PRO A 71 6.40 0.01 15.89
N GLN A 72 5.27 -0.36 16.50
CA GLN A 72 3.97 0.25 16.20
C GLN A 72 3.91 1.73 16.60
N SER A 73 4.44 2.08 17.79
CA SER A 73 4.50 3.49 18.24
C SER A 73 5.43 4.31 17.32
N ARG A 74 6.61 3.78 16.99
CA ARG A 74 7.57 4.42 16.08
C ARG A 74 6.98 4.64 14.69
N TRP A 75 6.32 3.62 14.12
CA TRP A 75 5.66 3.74 12.81
C TRP A 75 4.57 4.82 12.83
N THR A 76 3.77 4.85 13.89
CA THR A 76 2.69 5.84 14.04
C THR A 76 3.24 7.26 14.14
N LEU A 77 4.28 7.48 14.95
CA LEU A 77 4.93 8.79 15.09
C LEU A 77 5.62 9.23 13.81
N ALA A 78 6.34 8.32 13.13
CA ALA A 78 6.95 8.61 11.84
C ALA A 78 5.90 9.01 10.80
N ARG A 79 4.76 8.30 10.76
CA ARG A 79 3.64 8.64 9.88
C ARG A 79 3.06 10.01 10.21
N THR A 80 2.83 10.31 11.49
CA THR A 80 2.31 11.62 11.92
C THR A 80 3.29 12.74 11.59
N ARG A 81 4.58 12.56 11.87
CA ARG A 81 5.63 13.52 11.48
C ARG A 81 5.64 13.75 9.97
N ASN A 82 5.61 12.70 9.17
CA ASN A 82 5.61 12.82 7.71
C ASN A 82 4.37 13.57 7.22
N LYS A 83 3.20 13.35 7.84
CA LYS A 83 1.99 14.12 7.55
C LYS A 83 2.13 15.61 7.84
N LEU A 84 2.77 15.95 8.96
CA LEU A 84 2.94 17.34 9.40
C LEU A 84 4.04 18.07 8.62
N ALA A 85 5.15 17.37 8.32
CA ALA A 85 6.32 17.96 7.69
C ALA A 85 6.23 18.02 6.17
N SER A 86 5.46 17.13 5.54
CA SER A 86 5.40 17.03 4.09
C SER A 86 4.22 17.79 3.52
N SER A 87 4.51 18.81 2.69
CA SER A 87 3.51 19.51 1.87
C SER A 87 2.75 18.58 0.92
N PHE A 88 3.27 17.39 0.65
CA PHE A 88 2.60 16.40 -0.21
C PHE A 88 1.29 15.88 0.37
N TYR A 89 1.08 15.92 1.70
CA TYR A 89 -0.22 15.60 2.30
C TYR A 89 -1.22 16.75 2.22
N ALA A 90 -0.77 17.96 1.85
CA ALA A 90 -1.66 19.08 1.54
C ALA A 90 -2.18 19.03 0.10
N ILE A 91 -1.63 18.16 -0.75
CA ILE A 91 -2.12 17.98 -2.13
C ILE A 91 -3.44 17.21 -2.04
N PRO A 92 -4.55 17.79 -2.54
CA PRO A 92 -5.83 17.09 -2.62
C PRO A 92 -5.70 15.79 -3.41
N GLU A 93 -6.47 14.76 -3.02
CA GLU A 93 -6.44 13.44 -3.68
C GLU A 93 -6.68 13.57 -5.20
N GLU A 94 -7.53 14.50 -5.61
CA GLU A 94 -7.87 14.76 -7.01
C GLU A 94 -6.67 15.26 -7.82
N VAL A 95 -5.85 16.13 -7.21
CA VAL A 95 -4.64 16.67 -7.85
C VAL A 95 -3.60 15.57 -7.97
N LEU A 96 -3.44 14.74 -6.93
CA LEU A 96 -2.51 13.61 -6.97
C LEU A 96 -2.95 12.55 -8.00
N ALA A 97 -4.25 12.25 -8.07
CA ALA A 97 -4.82 11.38 -9.09
C ALA A 97 -4.56 11.91 -10.51
N GLN A 98 -4.67 13.23 -10.71
CA GLN A 98 -4.36 13.84 -12.00
C GLN A 98 -2.87 13.73 -12.35
N ILE A 99 -1.97 13.92 -11.38
CA ILE A 99 -0.53 13.68 -11.57
C ILE A 99 -0.28 12.22 -11.97
N PHE A 100 -0.92 11.26 -11.29
CA PHE A 100 -0.79 9.84 -11.62
C PHE A 100 -1.21 9.58 -13.06
N ARG A 101 -2.36 10.12 -13.48
CA ARG A 101 -2.82 9.99 -14.87
C ARG A 101 -1.80 10.56 -15.85
N LEU A 102 -1.25 11.74 -15.59
CA LEU A 102 -0.26 12.37 -16.47
C LEU A 102 1.01 11.52 -16.60
N VAL A 103 1.55 11.03 -15.49
CA VAL A 103 2.78 10.21 -15.46
C VAL A 103 2.55 8.84 -16.11
N VAL A 104 1.43 8.18 -15.78
CA VAL A 104 1.16 6.83 -16.25
C VAL A 104 0.78 6.82 -17.75
N CYS A 105 -0.01 7.80 -18.19
CA CYS A 105 -0.43 7.97 -19.58
C CYS A 105 0.57 8.73 -20.45
N GLU A 106 1.72 9.15 -19.92
CA GLU A 106 2.75 9.83 -20.71
C GLU A 106 3.13 8.95 -21.91
N ARG A 107 2.71 9.40 -23.09
CA ARG A 107 3.01 8.74 -24.35
C ARG A 107 4.49 8.99 -24.61
N ASN A 108 5.25 7.92 -24.76
CA ASN A 108 6.52 8.02 -25.47
C ASN A 108 6.17 8.46 -26.89
N ASN A 109 6.22 9.76 -27.17
CA ASN A 109 6.00 10.35 -28.49
C ASN A 109 7.06 9.93 -29.53
N ARG A 110 7.86 8.91 -29.21
CA ARG A 110 8.95 8.39 -30.02
C ARG A 110 8.53 6.99 -30.49
N GLU A 111 8.04 6.98 -31.73
CA GLU A 111 7.86 5.81 -32.61
C GLU A 111 6.76 4.81 -32.24
N LEU A 112 6.37 4.00 -33.23
CA LEU A 112 5.38 2.91 -33.17
C LEU A 112 5.84 1.81 -32.20
N VAL A 113 5.90 2.11 -30.91
CA VAL A 113 6.27 1.16 -29.87
C VAL A 113 5.20 0.07 -29.78
N ASP A 114 5.65 -1.19 -29.75
CA ASP A 114 4.83 -2.38 -29.54
C ASP A 114 3.84 -2.15 -28.38
N GLY A 115 2.55 -2.41 -28.61
CA GLY A 115 1.48 -2.17 -27.64
C GLY A 115 1.74 -2.87 -26.30
N GLU A 116 2.41 -4.02 -26.34
CA GLU A 116 2.85 -4.74 -25.14
C GLU A 116 3.83 -3.93 -24.28
N THR A 117 4.82 -3.30 -24.92
CA THR A 117 5.82 -2.47 -24.24
C THR A 117 5.16 -1.24 -23.61
N ASN A 118 4.14 -0.67 -24.26
CA ASN A 118 3.38 0.45 -23.73
C ASN A 118 2.56 0.07 -22.49
N ILE A 119 1.86 -1.07 -22.51
CA ILE A 119 1.12 -1.58 -21.33
C ILE A 119 2.08 -1.87 -20.17
N ARG A 120 3.19 -2.56 -20.45
CA ARG A 120 4.19 -2.87 -19.42
C ARG A 120 4.76 -1.59 -18.82
N GLY A 121 5.01 -0.58 -19.65
CA GLY A 121 5.42 0.76 -19.21
C GLY A 121 4.37 1.45 -18.34
N PHE A 122 3.10 1.39 -18.75
CA PHE A 122 1.97 1.92 -17.99
C PHE A 122 1.91 1.32 -16.58
N TYR A 123 1.84 -0.01 -16.47
CA TYR A 123 1.73 -0.67 -15.17
C TYR A 123 2.97 -0.50 -14.32
N ARG A 124 4.16 -0.54 -14.92
CA ARG A 124 5.41 -0.27 -14.19
C ARG A 124 5.37 1.12 -13.55
N ARG A 125 4.99 2.16 -14.30
CA ARG A 125 4.87 3.52 -13.75
C ARG A 125 3.80 3.59 -12.65
N LEU A 126 2.64 2.98 -12.87
CA LEU A 126 1.56 2.96 -11.88
C LEU A 126 2.01 2.30 -10.57
N TYR A 127 2.61 1.11 -10.64
CA TYR A 127 3.11 0.42 -9.45
C TYR A 127 4.26 1.18 -8.78
N SER A 128 5.19 1.75 -9.55
CA SER A 128 6.26 2.59 -8.97
C SER A 128 5.72 3.81 -8.21
N LEU A 129 4.65 4.45 -8.70
CA LEU A 129 3.98 5.53 -7.96
C LEU A 129 3.32 5.00 -6.68
N MET A 130 2.66 3.85 -6.75
CA MET A 130 1.99 3.25 -5.60
C MET A 130 2.97 2.78 -4.50
N GLU A 131 4.21 2.45 -4.85
CA GLU A 131 5.25 2.04 -3.90
C GLU A 131 5.86 3.21 -3.10
N VAL A 132 5.63 4.47 -3.49
CA VAL A 132 6.23 5.64 -2.84
C VAL A 132 5.82 5.75 -1.37
N CYS A 133 4.52 5.70 -1.09
CA CYS A 133 4.01 5.70 0.28
C CYS A 133 2.57 5.17 0.35
N SER A 134 2.09 4.86 1.55
CA SER A 134 0.73 4.33 1.76
C SER A 134 -0.39 5.26 1.28
N PHE A 135 -0.18 6.58 1.29
CA PHE A 135 -1.16 7.54 0.76
C PHE A 135 -1.23 7.45 -0.77
N TRP A 136 -0.09 7.41 -1.45
CA TRP A 136 0.00 7.24 -2.91
C TRP A 136 -0.57 5.90 -3.35
N ASN A 137 -0.30 4.83 -2.61
CA ASN A 137 -0.93 3.52 -2.83
C ASN A 137 -2.45 3.59 -2.70
N SER A 138 -2.97 4.29 -1.67
CA SER A 138 -4.40 4.45 -1.44
C SER A 138 -5.05 5.21 -2.60
N VAL A 139 -4.50 6.35 -3.01
CA VAL A 139 -4.98 7.15 -4.14
C VAL A 139 -4.89 6.35 -5.44
N GLY A 140 -3.75 5.73 -5.73
CA GLY A 140 -3.60 4.90 -6.93
C GLY A 140 -4.61 3.75 -6.99
N SER A 141 -4.93 3.13 -5.84
CA SER A 141 -5.88 2.02 -5.77
C SER A 141 -7.35 2.45 -5.84
N SER A 142 -7.70 3.63 -5.30
CA SER A 142 -9.08 4.15 -5.31
C SER A 142 -9.51 4.70 -6.68
N GLN A 143 -8.54 5.13 -7.49
CA GLN A 143 -8.79 5.81 -8.76
C GLN A 143 -9.09 4.81 -9.88
N ALA A 144 -10.37 4.45 -10.03
CA ALA A 144 -10.86 3.51 -11.04
C ALA A 144 -10.39 3.81 -12.47
N THR A 145 -10.15 5.08 -12.83
CA THR A 145 -9.64 5.46 -14.16
C THR A 145 -8.20 5.01 -14.44
N LEU A 146 -7.39 4.76 -13.41
CA LEU A 146 -6.04 4.19 -13.57
C LEU A 146 -6.09 2.67 -13.84
N TRP A 147 -7.23 2.04 -13.57
CA TRP A 147 -7.46 0.61 -13.73
C TRP A 147 -8.39 0.29 -14.91
N SER A 148 -8.78 1.29 -15.71
CA SER A 148 -9.61 1.06 -16.89
C SER A 148 -8.86 0.32 -17.99
N LEU A 149 -7.55 0.50 -18.10
CA LEU A 149 -6.73 -0.29 -19.02
C LEU A 149 -6.60 -1.71 -18.47
N VAL A 150 -7.11 -2.71 -19.20
CA VAL A 150 -7.05 -4.12 -18.78
C VAL A 150 -6.11 -4.88 -19.72
N PRO A 151 -4.96 -5.35 -19.23
CA PRO A 151 -3.97 -6.03 -20.04
C PRO A 151 -4.45 -7.45 -20.31
N LEU A 152 -4.52 -7.80 -21.58
CA LEU A 152 -4.79 -9.15 -22.06
C LEU A 152 -3.62 -9.58 -22.94
N LEU A 153 -2.46 -9.64 -22.32
CA LEU A 153 -1.25 -10.07 -23.02
C LEU A 153 -1.16 -11.60 -22.97
N ASN A 154 -1.20 -12.20 -24.15
CA ASN A 154 -0.87 -13.59 -24.38
C ASN A 154 0.65 -13.68 -24.59
N ASP A 155 1.41 -14.01 -23.55
CA ASP A 155 2.84 -14.25 -23.71
C ASP A 155 3.05 -15.67 -24.28
N ARG A 156 4.17 -15.88 -24.99
CA ARG A 156 4.60 -17.18 -25.55
C ARG A 156 4.72 -18.30 -24.50
N VAL A 157 4.67 -17.96 -23.21
CA VAL A 157 4.89 -18.86 -22.06
C VAL A 157 3.66 -18.94 -21.12
N GLY A 158 2.56 -18.28 -21.47
CA GLY A 158 1.33 -18.23 -20.67
C GLY A 158 0.70 -16.84 -20.69
N TRP A 159 -0.59 -16.77 -20.38
CA TRP A 159 -1.25 -15.51 -20.08
C TRP A 159 -0.45 -14.77 -19.00
N LEU A 160 -0.34 -13.43 -19.06
CA LEU A 160 0.08 -12.62 -17.91
C LEU A 160 -0.52 -13.22 -16.63
N PRO A 161 0.16 -13.14 -15.46
CA PRO A 161 -0.41 -13.66 -14.23
C PRO A 161 -1.85 -13.18 -14.14
N GLU A 162 -2.81 -14.04 -13.82
CA GLU A 162 -4.24 -13.72 -13.73
C GLU A 162 -4.52 -12.46 -12.86
N GLN A 163 -3.53 -12.10 -12.04
CA GLN A 163 -3.52 -11.07 -11.03
C GLN A 163 -3.71 -9.63 -11.55
N PRO A 164 -2.96 -9.05 -12.51
CA PRO A 164 -3.18 -7.67 -12.93
C PRO A 164 -4.51 -7.47 -13.66
N THR A 165 -4.95 -8.46 -14.44
CA THR A 165 -6.27 -8.45 -15.09
C THR A 165 -7.38 -8.45 -14.04
N LYS A 166 -7.34 -9.39 -13.09
CA LYS A 166 -8.32 -9.48 -12.00
C LYS A 166 -8.34 -8.23 -11.12
N VAL A 167 -7.16 -7.72 -10.74
CA VAL A 167 -7.03 -6.50 -9.93
C VAL A 167 -7.58 -5.29 -10.68
N SER A 168 -7.33 -5.17 -11.98
CA SER A 168 -7.84 -4.05 -12.78
C SER A 168 -9.36 -4.11 -12.91
N LEU A 169 -9.93 -5.29 -13.17
CA LEU A 169 -11.37 -5.48 -13.21
C LEU A 169 -12.05 -5.16 -11.86
N GLN A 170 -11.48 -5.62 -10.75
CA GLN A 170 -11.99 -5.31 -9.41
C GLN A 170 -11.95 -3.81 -9.10
N ARG A 171 -10.90 -3.11 -9.55
CA ARG A 171 -10.68 -1.70 -9.22
C ARG A 171 -11.31 -0.72 -10.21
N ALA A 172 -11.66 -1.15 -11.41
CA ALA A 172 -12.35 -0.31 -12.38
C ALA A 172 -13.80 0.01 -11.97
N LEU A 173 -14.36 -0.72 -10.99
CA LEU A 173 -15.67 -0.44 -10.37
C LEU A 173 -16.81 -0.19 -11.39
N GLY A 174 -16.83 -0.96 -12.48
CA GLY A 174 -17.86 -0.85 -13.52
C GLY A 174 -17.72 0.36 -14.46
N ARG A 175 -16.58 1.05 -14.45
CA ARG A 175 -16.26 2.08 -15.46
C ARG A 175 -15.98 1.47 -16.83
N GLU A 176 -15.98 2.35 -17.83
CA GLU A 176 -15.48 2.07 -19.18
C GLU A 176 -14.09 1.41 -19.11
N LEU A 177 -13.95 0.25 -19.74
CA LEU A 177 -12.73 -0.54 -19.75
C LEU A 177 -12.07 -0.42 -21.11
N HIS A 178 -10.77 -0.15 -21.13
CA HIS A 178 -9.96 -0.25 -22.32
C HIS A 178 -9.23 -1.57 -22.32
N LEU A 179 -9.69 -2.52 -23.14
CA LEU A 179 -8.98 -3.77 -23.30
C LEU A 179 -7.82 -3.55 -24.24
N MET A 180 -6.71 -4.24 -23.98
CA MET A 180 -5.65 -4.32 -24.96
C MET A 180 -5.16 -5.75 -25.01
N ALA A 181 -5.45 -6.38 -26.16
CA ALA A 181 -5.13 -7.77 -26.41
C ALA A 181 -4.11 -7.88 -27.54
N ARG A 182 -3.07 -8.71 -27.32
CA ARG A 182 -2.17 -9.14 -28.39
C ARG A 182 -2.56 -10.55 -28.81
N VAL A 183 -3.28 -10.64 -29.93
CA VAL A 183 -3.72 -11.91 -30.50
C VAL A 183 -2.80 -12.24 -31.68
N LYS A 184 -2.09 -13.37 -31.64
CA LYS A 184 -1.23 -13.81 -32.77
C LYS A 184 -2.07 -14.38 -33.90
N THR A 185 -3.10 -15.16 -33.57
CA THR A 185 -4.01 -15.78 -34.53
C THR A 185 -5.45 -15.74 -34.01
N ARG A 186 -6.44 -15.56 -34.90
CA ARG A 186 -7.86 -15.48 -34.52
C ARG A 186 -8.37 -16.74 -33.79
N SER A 187 -7.75 -17.89 -34.07
CA SER A 187 -8.01 -19.18 -33.43
C SER A 187 -7.56 -19.28 -31.97
N GLU A 188 -6.73 -18.36 -31.48
CA GLU A 188 -6.25 -18.35 -30.10
C GLU A 188 -7.13 -17.52 -29.16
N VAL A 189 -8.17 -16.85 -29.68
CA VAL A 189 -9.11 -16.09 -28.86
C VAL A 189 -10.09 -17.05 -28.20
N PRO A 190 -10.15 -17.13 -26.86
CA PRO A 190 -11.09 -18.01 -26.18
C PRO A 190 -12.55 -17.66 -26.54
N GLU A 191 -13.42 -18.65 -26.70
CA GLU A 191 -14.83 -18.44 -27.09
C GLU A 191 -15.59 -17.52 -26.12
N TYR A 192 -15.33 -17.62 -24.81
CA TYR A 192 -15.93 -16.72 -23.82
C TYR A 192 -15.57 -15.24 -24.05
N PHE A 193 -14.44 -14.99 -24.70
CA PHE A 193 -13.99 -13.65 -25.05
C PHE A 193 -14.75 -13.12 -26.27
N ILE A 194 -15.04 -13.99 -27.24
CA ILE A 194 -15.84 -13.68 -28.43
C ILE A 194 -17.30 -13.38 -28.01
N GLU A 195 -17.85 -14.17 -27.09
CA GLU A 195 -19.20 -13.99 -26.57
C GLU A 195 -19.34 -12.70 -25.75
N ALA A 196 -18.38 -12.42 -24.85
CA ALA A 196 -18.35 -11.17 -24.07
C ALA A 196 -18.15 -9.91 -24.92
N THR A 197 -17.57 -10.05 -26.12
CA THR A 197 -17.30 -8.94 -27.06
C THR A 197 -18.31 -8.87 -28.21
N SER A 198 -19.30 -9.76 -28.27
CA SER A 198 -20.32 -9.84 -29.33
C SER A 198 -21.18 -8.58 -29.45
N ASN A 199 -21.32 -7.81 -28.36
CA ASN A 199 -22.05 -6.53 -28.31
C ASN A 199 -21.15 -5.29 -28.47
N ILE A 200 -19.89 -5.48 -28.83
CA ILE A 200 -18.88 -4.42 -28.93
C ILE A 200 -18.66 -4.07 -30.41
N VAL A 201 -18.65 -2.78 -30.73
CA VAL A 201 -18.30 -2.31 -32.08
C VAL A 201 -16.80 -2.49 -32.30
N TRP A 202 -16.42 -3.46 -33.13
CA TRP A 202 -15.05 -3.65 -33.58
C TRP A 202 -14.65 -2.49 -34.49
N THR A 203 -13.98 -1.49 -33.95
CA THR A 203 -13.23 -0.54 -34.77
C THR A 203 -11.81 -1.06 -34.92
N GLN A 204 -11.47 -1.56 -36.12
CA GLN A 204 -10.10 -1.85 -36.48
C GLN A 204 -9.32 -0.52 -36.57
N CYS A 205 -8.77 -0.07 -35.45
CA CYS A 205 -7.69 0.89 -35.46
C CYS A 205 -6.42 0.09 -35.19
N LEU A 206 -5.66 -0.26 -36.23
CA LEU A 206 -4.30 -0.74 -36.03
C LEU A 206 -3.41 0.44 -35.56
N PRO A 207 -2.57 0.28 -34.52
CA PRO A 207 -2.49 -0.86 -33.61
C PRO A 207 -3.21 -0.59 -32.27
N LEU A 208 -4.42 -1.15 -32.19
CA LEU A 208 -5.14 -1.79 -31.08
C LEU A 208 -5.37 -0.97 -29.81
N PHE A 209 -6.39 -0.11 -29.84
CA PHE A 209 -7.15 0.27 -28.64
C PHE A 209 -8.55 -0.34 -28.74
N LEU A 210 -8.94 -1.23 -27.82
CA LEU A 210 -10.34 -1.63 -27.65
C LEU A 210 -10.93 -0.75 -26.55
N ILE A 211 -12.04 -0.08 -26.83
CA ILE A 211 -12.78 0.74 -25.88
C ILE A 211 -14.12 0.03 -25.58
N ILE A 212 -14.33 -0.44 -24.35
CA ILE A 212 -15.60 -0.99 -23.87
C ILE A 212 -16.36 0.06 -23.08
N GLN A 213 -17.41 0.64 -23.65
CA GLN A 213 -18.38 1.43 -22.89
C GLN A 213 -19.50 0.56 -22.32
N PRO A 214 -19.87 0.72 -21.03
CA PRO A 214 -21.09 0.12 -20.51
C PRO A 214 -22.30 0.80 -21.17
N ARG A 215 -23.25 0.01 -21.70
CA ARG A 215 -24.56 0.53 -22.13
C ARG A 215 -25.26 1.11 -20.90
N GLY A 216 -25.54 2.42 -20.92
CA GLY A 216 -26.47 3.04 -19.98
C GLY A 216 -27.81 2.32 -20.03
N ARG A 217 -28.38 2.04 -18.85
CA ARG A 217 -29.79 1.69 -18.73
C ARG A 217 -30.65 2.95 -18.82
#